data_AF-A0A838XYG2-F1
#
_entry.id   AF-A0A838XYG2-F1
#
_cell.length_a   1.000
_cell.length_b   1.000
_cell.length_c   1.000
_cell.angle_alpha   90.00
_cell.angle_beta   90.00
_cell.angle_gamma   90.00
#
_symmetry.space_group_name_H-M   'P 1'
#
loop_
_entity.id
_entity.type
_entity.pdbx_description
1 polymer ?
#
loop_
_entity_poly.entity_id
_entity_poly.type
_entity_poly.pdbx_seq_one_letter_code
_entity_poly.pdbx_strand_id
1 'polypeptide(L)'
;NYPGRFIGFGFNFNPSNDQMVVNRVIENSPAVGVLQEGDTFISVEGVPATRENRENGVLSFAGLPGKPVKAVVNRDGENVNVSFERGLVSPRYTKAQVLNNIESSDAEDWVADEYRIIEVAANRKNNVVYAWTWHKFTDDITGLQFEENQVTRFQFDDSGQVIARGDMSEEALVQSQLGFKVSR
;
A
#
# COMPACT_ATOMS: atom_id res chain seq x y z
N ASN A 1 0.64 -1.23 -7.80
CA ASN A 1 -0.67 -1.26 -7.13
C ASN A 1 -1.10 0.13 -6.66
N TYR A 2 -2.34 0.56 -6.92
CA TYR A 2 -2.93 1.72 -6.24
C TYR A 2 -3.20 1.26 -4.80
N PRO A 3 -2.56 1.81 -3.76
CA PRO A 3 -2.97 1.48 -2.41
C PRO A 3 -4.43 1.92 -2.25
N GLY A 4 -5.30 0.95 -1.98
CA GLY A 4 -6.67 1.22 -1.58
C GLY A 4 -6.71 2.07 -0.31
N ARG A 5 -7.91 2.36 0.20
CA ARG A 5 -8.03 3.03 1.49
C ARG A 5 -7.54 2.07 2.59
N PHE A 6 -6.68 2.55 3.47
CA PHE A 6 -6.16 1.75 4.59
C PHE A 6 -6.20 2.55 5.90
N ILE A 7 -6.12 1.86 7.02
CA ILE A 7 -5.93 2.49 8.34
C ILE A 7 -4.44 2.53 8.62
N GLY A 8 -3.89 3.72 8.81
CA GLY A 8 -2.46 3.92 9.04
C GLY A 8 -2.11 5.38 9.24
N PHE A 9 -0.86 5.74 8.94
CA PHE A 9 -0.36 7.11 9.13
C PHE A 9 -0.41 7.92 7.83
N GLY A 10 -0.15 7.28 6.70
CA GLY A 10 -0.28 7.87 5.37
C GLY A 10 0.93 8.70 4.96
N PHE A 11 2.03 8.00 4.75
CA PHE A 11 3.25 8.51 4.12
C PHE A 11 3.84 7.40 3.24
N ASN A 12 4.73 7.77 2.33
CA ASN A 12 5.49 6.83 1.50
C ASN A 12 6.99 6.97 1.81
N PHE A 13 7.73 5.87 1.67
CA PHE A 13 9.19 5.82 1.68
C PHE A 13 9.66 4.83 0.61
N ASN A 14 10.93 4.88 0.24
CA ASN A 14 11.51 3.87 -0.64
C ASN A 14 11.95 2.64 0.19
N PRO A 15 11.33 1.46 0.05
CA PRO A 15 11.72 0.28 0.79
C PRO A 15 13.11 -0.25 0.41
N SER A 16 13.66 0.10 -0.76
CA SER A 16 15.02 -0.30 -1.12
C SER A 16 16.10 0.50 -0.40
N ASN A 17 15.75 1.64 0.22
CA ASN A 17 16.70 2.43 0.99
C ASN A 17 16.95 1.80 2.37
N ASP A 18 18.21 1.78 2.79
CA ASP A 18 18.61 1.33 4.14
C ASP A 18 17.97 2.20 5.24
N GLN A 19 17.86 3.50 4.97
CA GLN A 19 17.19 4.45 5.85
C GLN A 19 15.73 4.62 5.44
N MET A 20 14.86 4.69 6.44
CA MET A 20 13.43 4.94 6.24
C MET A 20 13.16 6.45 6.18
N VAL A 21 13.39 7.02 5.01
CA VAL A 21 13.18 8.45 4.72
C VAL A 21 11.76 8.67 4.20
N VAL A 22 11.06 9.65 4.77
CA VAL A 22 9.73 10.07 4.29
C VAL A 22 9.89 10.75 2.93
N ASN A 23 9.43 10.08 1.88
CA ASN A 23 9.44 10.62 0.51
C ASN A 23 8.23 11.51 0.25
N ARG A 24 7.10 11.20 0.88
CA ARG A 24 5.84 11.92 0.70
C ARG A 24 4.95 11.77 1.90
N VAL A 25 4.32 12.86 2.32
CA VAL A 25 3.17 12.83 3.22
C VAL A 25 1.87 12.80 2.39
N ILE A 26 0.99 11.84 2.66
CA ILE A 26 -0.27 11.70 1.92
C ILE A 26 -1.24 12.79 2.39
N GLU A 27 -1.82 13.55 1.47
CA GLU A 27 -2.78 14.59 1.82
C GLU A 27 -4.00 14.03 2.57
N ASN A 28 -4.50 14.81 3.53
CA ASN A 28 -5.62 14.43 4.41
C ASN A 28 -5.38 13.14 5.21
N SER A 29 -4.12 12.75 5.41
CA SER A 29 -3.76 11.62 6.28
C SER A 29 -3.40 12.08 7.70
N PRO A 30 -3.36 11.15 8.67
CA PRO A 30 -2.86 11.44 10.02
C PRO A 30 -1.41 11.95 10.10
N ALA A 31 -0.59 11.72 9.07
CA ALA A 31 0.79 12.20 9.03
C ALA A 31 0.92 13.70 8.74
N VAL A 32 -0.16 14.34 8.23
CA VAL A 32 -0.16 15.78 7.94
C VAL A 32 0.06 16.59 9.23
N GLY A 33 1.05 17.47 9.21
CA GLY A 33 1.43 18.29 10.37
C GLY A 33 2.27 17.57 11.43
N VAL A 34 2.51 16.26 11.25
CA VAL A 34 3.34 15.45 12.15
C VAL A 34 4.68 15.09 11.50
N LEU A 35 4.63 14.60 10.26
CA LEU A 35 5.79 14.25 9.44
C LEU A 35 6.05 15.30 8.35
N GLN A 36 7.28 15.35 7.89
CA GLN A 36 7.75 16.17 6.78
C GLN A 36 8.52 15.31 5.78
N GLU A 37 8.50 15.70 4.50
CA GLU A 37 9.37 15.07 3.51
C GLU A 37 10.84 15.29 3.90
N GLY A 38 11.64 14.24 3.84
CA GLY A 38 13.03 14.24 4.32
C GLY A 38 13.21 13.76 5.76
N ASP A 39 12.14 13.66 6.56
CA ASP A 39 12.24 13.04 7.89
C ASP A 39 12.78 11.61 7.77
N THR A 40 13.80 11.28 8.57
CA THR A 40 14.34 9.91 8.63
C THR A 40 13.92 9.25 9.93
N PHE A 41 13.17 8.14 9.87
CA PHE A 41 12.81 7.41 11.09
C PHE A 41 14.07 6.86 11.79
N ILE A 42 14.14 7.07 13.11
CA ILE A 42 15.17 6.54 14.00
C ILE A 42 14.61 5.38 14.81
N SER A 43 13.39 5.52 15.34
CA SER A 43 12.70 4.44 16.06
C SER A 43 11.18 4.62 16.04
N VAL A 44 10.47 3.51 16.25
CA VAL A 44 9.00 3.47 16.41
C VAL A 44 8.68 2.54 17.57
N GLU A 45 7.93 3.03 18.56
CA GLU A 45 7.64 2.29 19.81
C GLU A 45 8.91 1.74 20.49
N GLY A 46 10.02 2.48 20.39
CA GLY A 46 11.32 2.07 20.93
C GLY A 46 12.08 1.04 20.08
N VAL A 47 11.49 0.51 19.00
CA VAL A 47 12.17 -0.36 18.03
C VAL A 47 12.97 0.50 17.05
N PRO A 48 14.29 0.29 16.89
CA PRO A 48 15.08 1.00 15.91
C PRO A 48 14.55 0.81 14.48
N ALA A 49 14.49 1.89 13.70
CA ALA A 49 14.00 1.89 12.32
C ALA A 49 15.06 1.37 11.32
N THR A 50 15.71 0.26 11.64
CA THR A 50 16.69 -0.40 10.78
C THR A 50 16.00 -1.19 9.67
N ARG A 51 16.75 -1.45 8.58
CA ARG A 51 16.30 -2.31 7.50
C ARG A 51 15.88 -3.70 8.00
N GLU A 52 16.71 -4.32 8.84
CA GLU A 52 16.40 -5.62 9.47
C GLU A 52 15.06 -5.61 10.18
N ASN A 53 14.79 -4.59 11.02
CA ASN A 53 13.53 -4.50 11.76
C ASN A 53 12.31 -4.20 10.89
N ARG A 54 12.51 -3.68 9.68
CA ARG A 54 11.42 -3.50 8.70
C ARG A 54 11.13 -4.81 7.98
N GLU A 55 12.17 -5.47 7.51
CA GLU A 55 12.06 -6.70 6.71
C GLU A 55 11.55 -7.88 7.56
N ASN A 56 11.88 -7.93 8.85
CA ASN A 56 11.37 -8.95 9.78
C ASN A 56 9.99 -8.61 10.39
N GLY A 57 9.39 -7.47 10.03
CA GLY A 57 8.04 -7.07 10.46
C GLY A 57 7.91 -6.61 11.92
N VAL A 58 8.99 -6.45 12.68
CA VAL A 58 8.94 -6.01 14.08
C VAL A 58 8.59 -4.52 14.22
N LEU A 59 8.89 -3.70 13.20
CA LEU A 59 8.49 -2.30 13.16
C LEU A 59 6.96 -2.15 13.02
N SER A 60 6.31 -1.76 14.12
CA SER A 60 4.86 -1.63 14.19
C SER A 60 4.38 -0.29 13.62
N PHE A 61 4.12 -0.25 12.30
CA PHE A 61 3.36 0.85 11.68
C PHE A 61 1.86 0.54 11.61
N ALA A 62 1.50 -0.71 11.34
CA ALA A 62 0.12 -1.19 11.29
C ALA A 62 -0.46 -1.45 12.69
N GLY A 63 -1.78 -1.35 12.85
CA GLY A 63 -2.47 -1.61 14.12
C GLY A 63 -3.87 -1.01 14.19
N LEU A 64 -4.52 -1.15 15.35
CA LEU A 64 -5.88 -0.67 15.57
C LEU A 64 -6.00 0.86 15.43
N PRO A 65 -7.08 1.38 14.82
CA PRO A 65 -7.37 2.82 14.77
C PRO A 65 -7.37 3.47 16.17
N GLY A 66 -6.97 4.74 16.24
CA GLY A 66 -7.10 5.57 17.45
C GLY A 66 -6.10 5.30 18.58
N LYS A 67 -5.22 4.30 18.48
CA LYS A 67 -4.08 4.19 19.40
C LYS A 67 -2.92 5.07 18.91
N PRO A 68 -2.38 5.98 19.76
CA PRO A 68 -1.22 6.77 19.41
C PRO A 68 0.00 5.87 19.28
N VAL A 69 0.82 6.15 18.27
CA VAL A 69 2.11 5.53 18.04
C VAL A 69 3.19 6.59 18.18
N LYS A 70 4.20 6.30 18.99
CA LYS A 70 5.34 7.17 19.25
C LYS A 70 6.50 6.78 18.35
N ALA A 71 7.13 7.77 17.75
CA ALA A 71 8.33 7.59 16.96
C ALA A 71 9.33 8.71 17.23
N VAL A 72 10.58 8.44 16.86
CA VAL A 72 11.65 9.43 16.80
C VAL A 72 12.06 9.55 15.35
N VAL A 73 12.06 10.76 14.82
CA VAL A 73 12.55 11.07 13.47
C VAL A 73 13.74 12.01 13.56
N ASN A 74 14.71 11.85 12.67
CA ASN A 74 15.71 12.86 12.42
C ASN A 74 15.14 13.85 11.40
N ARG A 75 15.03 15.11 11.80
CA ARG A 75 14.56 16.23 10.99
C ARG A 75 15.66 17.28 10.99
N ASP A 76 16.23 17.53 9.82
CA ASP A 76 17.32 18.52 9.64
C ASP A 76 18.51 18.28 10.58
N GLY A 77 18.83 17.03 10.88
CA GLY A 77 19.92 16.65 11.78
C GLY A 77 19.53 16.54 13.26
N GLU A 78 18.33 16.96 13.66
CA GLU A 78 17.84 16.91 15.03
C GLU A 78 16.85 15.76 15.26
N ASN A 79 16.92 15.12 16.43
CA ASN A 79 15.96 14.08 16.81
C ASN A 79 14.69 14.73 17.38
N VAL A 80 13.57 14.52 16.68
CA VAL A 80 12.25 15.02 17.04
C VAL A 80 11.36 13.86 17.44
N ASN A 81 10.76 13.95 18.64
CA ASN A 81 9.72 13.02 19.07
C ASN A 81 8.42 13.37 18.37
N VAL A 82 7.83 12.40 17.69
CA VAL A 82 6.53 12.53 17.03
C VAL A 82 5.56 11.49 17.61
N SER A 83 4.29 11.85 17.62
CA SER A 83 3.21 10.94 18.03
C SER A 83 2.02 11.15 17.11
N PHE A 84 1.38 10.07 16.71
CA PHE A 84 0.27 10.12 15.76
C PHE A 84 -0.74 9.02 16.04
N GLU A 85 -2.02 9.29 15.81
CA GLU A 85 -3.09 8.30 15.92
C GLU A 85 -3.34 7.65 14.55
N ARG A 86 -3.49 6.32 14.51
CA ARG A 86 -3.89 5.62 13.29
C ARG A 86 -5.26 6.09 12.83
N GLY A 87 -5.37 6.46 11.55
CA GLY A 87 -6.61 6.95 10.96
C GLY A 87 -6.76 6.53 9.51
N LEU A 88 -7.88 6.93 8.89
CA LEU A 88 -8.16 6.62 7.49
C LEU A 88 -7.18 7.35 6.57
N VAL A 89 -6.50 6.59 5.72
CA VAL A 89 -5.66 7.09 4.64
C VAL A 89 -6.36 6.77 3.32
N SER A 90 -6.51 7.79 2.47
CA SER A 90 -7.11 7.65 1.14
C SER A 90 -6.15 8.24 0.08
N PRO A 91 -5.16 7.45 -0.37
CA PRO A 91 -4.15 7.93 -1.30
C PRO A 91 -4.77 8.45 -2.60
N ARG A 92 -4.31 9.62 -3.04
CA ARG A 92 -4.57 10.17 -4.37
C ARG A 92 -3.25 10.45 -5.07
N TYR A 93 -3.20 10.15 -6.36
CA TYR A 93 -2.04 10.41 -7.22
C TYR A 93 -2.48 11.30 -8.38
N THR A 94 -1.65 12.28 -8.70
CA THR A 94 -1.81 13.07 -9.92
C THR A 94 -1.43 12.24 -11.15
N LYS A 95 -1.89 12.64 -12.34
CA LYS A 95 -1.48 11.99 -13.59
C LYS A 95 0.05 11.91 -13.74
N ALA A 96 0.76 12.98 -13.42
CA ALA A 96 2.22 13.02 -13.50
C ALA A 96 2.88 12.00 -12.57
N GLN A 97 2.37 11.87 -11.33
CA GLN A 97 2.86 10.85 -10.40
C GLN A 97 2.57 9.44 -10.90
N VAL A 98 1.39 9.19 -11.47
CA VAL A 98 1.06 7.88 -12.05
C VAL A 98 2.02 7.52 -13.19
N LEU A 99 2.31 8.47 -14.09
CA LEU A 99 3.23 8.24 -15.20
C LEU A 99 4.66 8.00 -14.72
N ASN A 100 5.15 8.82 -13.78
CA ASN A 100 6.48 8.62 -13.20
C ASN A 100 6.59 7.26 -12.51
N ASN A 101 5.58 6.87 -11.71
CA ASN A 101 5.57 5.55 -11.07
C ASN A 101 5.62 4.41 -12.09
N ILE A 102 4.92 4.52 -13.22
CA ILE A 102 4.99 3.50 -14.29
C ILE A 102 6.39 3.46 -14.90
N GLU A 103 6.97 4.61 -15.23
CA GLU A 103 8.32 4.71 -15.81
C GLU A 103 9.41 4.18 -14.88
N SER A 104 9.24 4.33 -13.57
CA SER A 104 10.21 3.88 -12.56
C SER A 104 10.01 2.44 -12.09
N SER A 105 8.99 1.74 -12.60
CA SER A 105 8.67 0.39 -12.14
C SER A 105 9.36 -0.69 -12.96
N ASP A 106 9.71 -1.79 -12.29
CA ASP A 106 10.16 -3.01 -12.97
C ASP A 106 8.96 -3.88 -13.32
N ALA A 107 8.85 -4.25 -14.60
CA ALA A 107 7.76 -5.10 -15.07
C ALA A 107 7.93 -6.56 -14.61
N GLU A 108 9.15 -7.00 -14.29
CA GLU A 108 9.40 -8.35 -13.78
C GLU A 108 8.79 -8.54 -12.37
N ASP A 109 8.76 -7.48 -11.56
CA ASP A 109 8.18 -7.47 -10.21
C ASP A 109 6.64 -7.46 -10.18
N TRP A 110 5.99 -7.36 -11.35
CA TRP A 110 4.53 -7.17 -11.44
C TRP A 110 3.75 -8.45 -11.72
N VAL A 111 4.45 -9.52 -12.08
CA VAL A 111 3.83 -10.73 -12.63
C VAL A 111 3.43 -11.68 -11.51
N ALA A 112 2.17 -12.10 -11.52
CA ALA A 112 1.74 -13.27 -10.77
C ALA A 112 2.45 -14.52 -11.32
N ASP A 113 2.85 -15.43 -10.44
CA ASP A 113 3.43 -16.74 -10.83
C ASP A 113 2.51 -17.46 -11.82
N GLU A 114 1.20 -17.39 -11.58
CA GLU A 114 0.16 -17.89 -12.46
C GLU A 114 -1.04 -16.92 -12.44
N TYR A 115 -1.75 -16.79 -13.57
CA TYR A 115 -2.95 -15.96 -13.65
C TYR A 115 -4.02 -16.57 -14.56
N ARG A 116 -5.29 -16.27 -14.27
CA ARG A 116 -6.44 -16.67 -15.09
C ARG A 116 -7.57 -15.65 -15.01
N ILE A 117 -8.17 -15.34 -16.16
CA ILE A 117 -9.50 -14.70 -16.20
C ILE A 117 -10.55 -15.80 -16.05
N ILE A 118 -11.32 -15.76 -14.96
CA ILE A 118 -12.35 -16.75 -14.66
C ILE A 118 -13.63 -16.40 -15.41
N GLU A 119 -14.09 -15.17 -15.28
CA GLU A 119 -15.36 -14.72 -15.84
C GLU A 119 -15.32 -13.23 -16.18
N VAL A 120 -16.07 -12.84 -17.22
CA VAL A 120 -16.30 -11.44 -17.57
C VAL A 120 -17.79 -11.18 -17.71
N ALA A 121 -18.29 -10.17 -17.00
CA ALA A 121 -19.66 -9.70 -17.09
C ALA A 121 -19.70 -8.23 -17.56
N ALA A 122 -20.63 -7.89 -18.45
CA ALA A 122 -20.73 -6.55 -19.02
C ALA A 122 -22.10 -5.92 -18.75
N ASN A 123 -22.10 -4.69 -18.23
CA ASN A 123 -23.27 -3.81 -18.18
C ASN A 123 -23.13 -2.74 -19.27
N ARG A 124 -23.71 -3.03 -20.43
CA ARG A 124 -23.66 -2.16 -21.61
C ARG A 124 -24.39 -0.82 -21.41
N LYS A 125 -25.42 -0.76 -20.55
CA LYS A 125 -26.16 0.49 -20.30
C LYS A 125 -25.27 1.57 -19.67
N ASN A 126 -24.32 1.14 -18.85
CA ASN A 126 -23.43 2.04 -18.11
C ASN A 126 -21.99 2.01 -18.63
N ASN A 127 -21.72 1.33 -19.76
CA ASN A 127 -20.37 1.07 -20.28
C ASN A 127 -19.42 0.51 -19.21
N VAL A 128 -19.87 -0.51 -18.47
CA VAL A 128 -19.09 -1.14 -17.39
C VAL A 128 -18.79 -2.59 -17.73
N VAL A 129 -17.56 -3.03 -17.44
CA VAL A 129 -17.14 -4.43 -17.47
C VAL A 129 -16.62 -4.84 -16.09
N TYR A 130 -16.99 -6.03 -15.65
CA TYR A 130 -16.46 -6.68 -14.46
C TYR A 130 -15.65 -7.90 -14.93
N ALA A 131 -14.40 -8.00 -14.52
CA ALA A 131 -13.55 -9.16 -14.78
C ALA A 131 -13.21 -9.81 -13.45
N TRP A 132 -13.59 -11.07 -13.27
CA TRP A 132 -13.12 -11.90 -12.18
C TRP A 132 -11.85 -12.62 -12.61
N THR A 133 -10.76 -12.33 -11.92
CA THR A 133 -9.43 -12.92 -12.13
C THR A 133 -9.00 -13.70 -10.90
N TRP A 134 -8.22 -14.75 -11.12
CA TRP A 134 -7.47 -15.45 -10.10
C TRP A 134 -5.98 -15.33 -10.38
N HIS A 135 -5.20 -15.22 -9.32
CA HIS A 135 -3.75 -15.05 -9.36
C HIS A 135 -3.11 -15.94 -8.30
N LYS A 136 -1.88 -16.39 -8.58
CA LYS A 136 -1.01 -17.05 -7.61
C LYS A 136 0.29 -16.28 -7.49
N PHE A 137 0.77 -16.13 -6.27
CA PHE A 137 1.98 -15.38 -5.96
C PHE A 137 2.83 -16.14 -4.96
N THR A 138 4.11 -15.77 -4.92
CA THR A 138 5.05 -16.15 -3.87
C THR A 138 5.46 -14.88 -3.11
N ASP A 139 5.29 -14.87 -1.80
CA ASP A 139 5.72 -13.76 -0.96
C ASP A 139 7.25 -13.82 -0.76
N ASP A 140 7.96 -12.79 -1.21
CA ASP A 140 9.43 -12.78 -1.21
C ASP A 140 10.05 -12.82 0.18
N ILE A 141 9.31 -12.42 1.22
CA ILE A 141 9.80 -12.38 2.61
C ILE A 141 9.72 -13.76 3.25
N THR A 142 8.57 -14.42 3.10
CA THR A 142 8.27 -15.70 3.77
C THR A 142 8.54 -16.91 2.88
N GLY A 143 8.65 -16.72 1.57
CA GLY A 143 8.72 -17.79 0.56
C GLY A 143 7.42 -18.59 0.42
N LEU A 144 6.33 -18.15 1.05
CA LEU A 144 5.05 -18.85 1.01
C LEU A 144 4.26 -18.48 -0.25
N GLN A 145 3.64 -19.49 -0.85
CA GLN A 145 2.71 -19.28 -1.95
C GLN A 145 1.32 -18.95 -1.43
N PHE A 146 0.64 -18.01 -2.07
CA PHE A 146 -0.75 -17.67 -1.80
C PHE A 146 -1.53 -17.45 -3.09
N GLU A 147 -2.85 -17.54 -2.98
CA GLU A 147 -3.77 -17.36 -4.10
C GLU A 147 -4.76 -16.24 -3.79
N GLU A 148 -5.15 -15.48 -4.80
CA GLU A 148 -6.09 -14.38 -4.66
C GLU A 148 -7.11 -14.38 -5.80
N ASN A 149 -8.40 -14.26 -5.45
CA ASN A 149 -9.43 -13.83 -6.38
C ASN A 149 -9.63 -12.32 -6.31
N GLN A 150 -9.71 -11.69 -7.47
CA GLN A 150 -9.98 -10.27 -7.61
C GLN A 150 -11.08 -10.03 -8.65
N VAL A 151 -12.06 -9.19 -8.30
CA VAL A 151 -13.03 -8.65 -9.25
C VAL A 151 -12.65 -7.21 -9.57
N THR A 152 -12.25 -6.97 -10.83
CA THR A 152 -11.94 -5.62 -11.32
C THR A 152 -13.12 -5.08 -12.11
N ARG A 153 -13.60 -3.89 -11.74
CA ARG A 153 -14.60 -3.10 -12.47
C ARG A 153 -13.90 -2.05 -13.33
N PHE A 154 -14.14 -2.06 -14.63
CA PHE A 154 -13.76 -1.01 -15.57
C PHE A 154 -14.99 -0.25 -16.05
N GLN A 155 -14.90 1.07 -16.13
CA GLN A 155 -15.90 1.92 -16.79
C GLN A 155 -15.26 2.66 -17.95
N PHE A 156 -15.95 2.67 -19.09
CA PHE A 156 -15.47 3.25 -20.33
C PHE A 156 -16.29 4.47 -20.72
N ASP A 157 -15.66 5.42 -21.39
CA ASP A 157 -16.39 6.45 -22.15
C ASP A 157 -16.84 5.94 -23.53
N ASP A 158 -17.55 6.77 -24.28
CA ASP A 158 -18.08 6.43 -25.60
C ASP A 158 -16.97 6.25 -26.66
N SER A 159 -15.75 6.70 -26.39
CA SER A 159 -14.58 6.46 -27.24
C SER A 159 -13.85 5.15 -26.92
N GLY A 160 -14.30 4.41 -25.90
CA GLY A 160 -13.69 3.16 -25.46
C GLY A 160 -12.50 3.34 -24.52
N GLN A 161 -12.28 4.54 -23.97
CA GLN A 161 -11.22 4.79 -23.00
C GLN A 161 -11.71 4.51 -21.57
N VAL A 162 -10.84 3.95 -20.73
CA VAL A 162 -11.15 3.70 -19.32
C VAL A 162 -11.21 5.03 -18.55
N ILE A 163 -12.37 5.33 -17.97
CA ILE A 163 -12.60 6.53 -17.15
C ILE A 163 -12.72 6.24 -15.65
N ALA A 164 -12.93 4.98 -15.26
CA ALA A 164 -12.85 4.56 -13.86
C ALA A 164 -12.44 3.09 -13.74
N ARG A 165 -11.68 2.78 -12.68
CA ARG A 165 -11.31 1.43 -12.26
C ARG A 165 -11.62 1.25 -10.78
N GLY A 166 -12.11 0.08 -10.38
CA GLY A 166 -12.25 -0.29 -8.97
C GLY A 166 -12.03 -1.79 -8.80
N ASP A 167 -11.56 -2.19 -7.62
CA ASP A 167 -11.16 -3.56 -7.32
C ASP A 167 -11.87 -4.06 -6.06
N MET A 168 -12.14 -5.37 -6.01
CA MET A 168 -12.56 -6.10 -4.82
C MET A 168 -11.75 -7.39 -4.76
N SER A 169 -11.14 -7.67 -3.60
CA SER A 169 -10.13 -8.69 -3.39
C SER A 169 -10.41 -9.52 -2.14
N GLU A 170 -9.66 -10.61 -1.96
CA GLU A 170 -9.72 -11.49 -0.79
C GLU A 170 -8.59 -11.20 0.22
N GLU A 171 -8.30 -9.93 0.54
CA GLU A 171 -7.08 -9.57 1.29
C GLU A 171 -6.97 -10.25 2.65
N ALA A 172 -8.08 -10.41 3.39
CA ALA A 172 -8.04 -11.07 4.69
C ALA A 172 -7.67 -12.57 4.59
N LEU A 173 -8.11 -13.25 3.53
CA LEU A 173 -7.78 -14.65 3.27
C LEU A 173 -6.30 -14.78 2.91
N VAL A 174 -5.82 -13.93 1.98
CA VAL A 174 -4.41 -13.86 1.57
C VAL A 174 -3.49 -13.69 2.79
N GLN A 175 -3.78 -12.70 3.65
CA GLN A 175 -2.98 -12.45 4.85
C GLN A 175 -2.92 -13.67 5.78
N SER A 176 -4.01 -14.43 5.90
CA SER A 176 -4.02 -15.65 6.71
C SER A 176 -3.17 -16.78 6.14
N GLN A 177 -3.10 -16.92 4.81
CA GLN A 177 -2.26 -17.91 4.14
C GLN A 177 -0.77 -17.59 4.29
N LEU A 178 -0.44 -16.31 4.38
CA LEU A 178 0.91 -15.81 4.65
C LEU A 178 1.30 -15.87 6.14
N GLY A 179 0.47 -16.46 6.99
CA GLY A 179 0.74 -16.61 8.42
C GLY A 179 0.44 -15.36 9.25
N PHE A 180 -0.15 -14.32 8.66
CA PHE A 180 -0.58 -13.12 9.38
C PHE A 180 -2.00 -13.28 9.93
N LYS A 181 -2.23 -12.73 11.13
CA LYS A 181 -3.56 -12.71 11.74
C LYS A 181 -4.16 -11.31 11.62
N VAL A 182 -5.15 -11.16 10.74
CA VAL A 182 -5.95 -9.93 10.64
C VAL A 182 -7.04 -9.96 11.73
N SER A 183 -6.89 -9.16 12.78
CA SER A 183 -7.94 -8.94 13.79
C SER A 183 -8.56 -7.55 13.65
N ARG A 184 -9.88 -7.47 13.79
CA ARG A 184 -10.62 -6.19 13.90
C ARG A 184 -10.37 -5.51 15.23
#